data_AF-A0AAD9FYG6-F1
#
_entry.id   AF-A0AAD9FYG6-F1
#
_cell.length_a   1.000
_cell.length_b   1.000
_cell.length_c   1.000
_cell.angle_alpha   90.00
_cell.angle_beta   90.00
_cell.angle_gamma   90.00
#
_symmetry.space_group_name_H-M   'P 1'
#
loop_
_entity.id
_entity.type
_entity.pdbx_description
1 polymer ?
#
loop_
_entity_poly.entity_id
_entity_poly.type
_entity_poly.pdbx_seq_one_letter_code
_entity_poly.pdbx_strand_id
1 'polypeptide(L)'
;MVRDSSGRITLRKLRRSNLISAFNTVDEEEDINKVNSYFSYEHFYVLYCKFWELDTDHDFLLSPDDLVRYGGHALTRIIVDRIFERGRRPFARVQTLTAEEKKKMSYEDFIYFMLSEEDKANPVSIRYWFELIDTNEDGVLRADEMRIFYRHQIHRMECLGHEVVPFEDILCQMSDLLHPETEGEFYHKDFIRPDKIRVSGVFFNVLFNLSKFIEFEQRDPFLLRQQIAEPELTDWDRYARAEYARLAMEEESRDEDTAMDIDTMDGWYVSDEQEEDAPEGAASGDGAASEGRTVEAPF
;
A
#
# COMPACT_ATOMS: atom_id res chain seq x y z
N MET A 1 -6.11 -4.84 -25.90
CA MET A 1 -5.58 -6.22 -25.76
C MET A 1 -5.74 -6.63 -24.31
N VAL A 2 -6.61 -7.59 -24.02
CA VAL A 2 -6.73 -8.16 -22.67
C VAL A 2 -5.41 -8.88 -22.37
N ARG A 3 -4.63 -8.40 -21.39
CA ARG A 3 -3.51 -9.17 -20.85
C ARG A 3 -4.14 -10.42 -20.22
N ASP A 4 -3.91 -11.56 -20.88
CA ASP A 4 -4.42 -12.87 -20.49
C ASP A 4 -4.02 -13.19 -19.03
N SER A 5 -5.03 -13.29 -18.15
CA SER A 5 -4.95 -13.60 -16.73
C SER A 5 -4.76 -15.10 -16.45
N SER A 6 -4.27 -15.89 -17.42
CA SER A 6 -4.06 -17.35 -17.28
C SER A 6 -3.07 -17.78 -16.19
N GLY A 7 -2.39 -16.85 -15.52
CA GLY A 7 -1.28 -17.16 -14.60
C GLY A 7 -0.08 -17.79 -15.31
N ARG A 8 -0.02 -17.78 -16.65
CA ARG A 8 1.04 -18.39 -17.45
C ARG A 8 1.75 -17.35 -18.31
N ILE A 9 3.07 -17.32 -18.18
CA ILE A 9 3.96 -16.52 -19.03
C ILE A 9 4.31 -17.35 -20.26
N THR A 10 3.80 -16.95 -21.42
CA THR A 10 4.15 -17.59 -22.71
C THR A 10 5.39 -16.94 -23.31
N LEU A 11 6.09 -17.64 -24.21
CA LEU A 11 7.24 -17.08 -24.92
C LEU A 11 6.92 -15.76 -25.64
N ARG A 12 5.70 -15.61 -26.17
CA ARG A 12 5.25 -14.36 -26.80
C ARG A 12 5.09 -13.22 -25.78
N LYS A 13 4.62 -13.51 -24.57
CA LYS A 13 4.53 -12.51 -23.49
C LYS A 13 5.94 -12.11 -23.03
N LEU A 14 6.81 -13.09 -22.80
CA LEU A 14 8.20 -12.87 -22.40
C LEU A 14 8.98 -12.01 -23.41
N ARG A 15 8.84 -12.29 -24.71
CA ARG A 15 9.47 -11.49 -25.78
C ARG A 15 8.94 -10.05 -25.91
N ARG A 16 7.79 -9.76 -25.32
CA ARG A 16 7.15 -8.44 -25.35
C ARG A 16 7.30 -7.67 -24.04
N SER A 17 7.88 -8.29 -23.01
CA SER A 17 8.24 -7.61 -21.76
C SER A 17 9.71 -7.22 -21.76
N ASN A 18 10.09 -6.39 -20.80
CA ASN A 18 11.48 -6.04 -20.50
C ASN A 18 12.15 -7.02 -19.52
N LEU A 19 11.53 -8.16 -19.19
CA LEU A 19 12.01 -9.07 -18.13
C LEU A 19 13.44 -9.60 -18.39
N ILE A 20 13.75 -10.00 -19.63
CA ILE A 20 15.10 -10.48 -19.97
C ILE A 20 16.14 -9.35 -19.89
N SER A 21 15.75 -8.13 -20.28
CA SER A 21 16.61 -6.96 -20.11
C SER A 21 16.86 -6.68 -18.63
N ALA A 22 15.82 -6.78 -17.80
CA ALA A 22 15.93 -6.57 -16.36
C ALA A 22 16.86 -7.61 -15.71
N PHE A 23 16.82 -8.89 -16.13
CA PHE A 23 17.78 -9.89 -15.66
C PHE A 23 19.23 -9.48 -15.96
N ASN A 24 19.51 -9.06 -17.19
CA ASN A 24 20.86 -8.61 -17.55
C ASN A 24 21.30 -7.39 -16.73
N THR A 25 20.39 -6.45 -16.45
CA THR A 25 20.68 -5.29 -15.61
C THR A 25 20.99 -5.70 -14.17
N VAL A 26 20.27 -6.67 -13.61
CA VAL A 26 20.58 -7.21 -12.26
C VAL A 26 21.95 -7.87 -12.21
N ASP A 27 22.38 -8.54 -13.28
CA ASP A 27 23.71 -9.16 -13.33
C ASP A 27 24.86 -8.12 -13.37
N GLU A 28 24.59 -6.90 -13.84
CA GLU A 28 25.58 -5.84 -14.01
C GLU A 28 25.59 -4.80 -12.87
N GLU A 29 24.43 -4.50 -12.28
CA GLU A 29 24.28 -3.46 -11.26
C GLU A 29 24.47 -4.03 -9.85
N GLU A 30 25.46 -3.49 -9.11
CA GLU A 30 25.76 -3.93 -7.74
C GLU A 30 24.67 -3.52 -6.73
N ASP A 31 23.99 -2.40 -6.99
CA ASP A 31 22.92 -1.89 -6.15
C ASP A 31 21.54 -2.27 -6.70
N ILE A 32 20.92 -3.26 -6.07
CA ILE A 32 19.62 -3.80 -6.48
C ILE A 32 18.51 -2.74 -6.49
N ASN A 33 18.64 -1.67 -5.70
CA ASN A 33 17.65 -0.60 -5.61
C ASN A 33 17.69 0.36 -6.82
N LYS A 34 18.74 0.31 -7.63
CA LYS A 34 18.74 1.01 -8.93
C LYS A 34 17.98 0.23 -10.01
N VAL A 35 17.65 -1.03 -9.76
CA VAL A 35 16.87 -1.87 -10.68
C VAL A 35 15.39 -1.89 -10.30
N ASN A 36 14.69 -0.78 -10.57
CA ASN A 36 13.26 -0.62 -10.28
C ASN A 36 12.37 -1.68 -10.95
N SER A 37 12.79 -2.21 -12.10
CA SER A 37 12.04 -3.25 -12.81
C SER A 37 12.12 -4.57 -12.06
N TYR A 38 11.05 -4.91 -11.36
CA TYR A 38 10.79 -6.21 -10.69
C TYR A 38 11.63 -6.52 -9.45
N PHE A 39 12.89 -6.06 -9.37
CA PHE A 39 13.86 -6.58 -8.41
C PHE A 39 14.23 -5.64 -7.27
N SER A 40 13.82 -4.36 -7.32
CA SER A 40 14.10 -3.38 -6.27
C SER A 40 13.69 -3.88 -4.88
N TYR A 41 14.65 -3.84 -3.95
CA TYR A 41 14.42 -4.23 -2.56
C TYR A 41 13.59 -3.16 -1.83
N GLU A 42 13.79 -1.88 -2.11
CA GLU A 42 12.94 -0.79 -1.59
C GLU A 42 11.46 -1.06 -1.88
N HIS A 43 11.14 -1.47 -3.12
CA HIS A 43 9.76 -1.81 -3.51
C HIS A 43 9.21 -2.98 -2.67
N PHE A 44 10.00 -4.04 -2.51
CA PHE A 44 9.61 -5.19 -1.69
C PHE A 44 9.40 -4.81 -0.23
N TYR A 45 10.30 -4.04 0.36
CA TYR A 45 10.24 -3.65 1.77
C TYR A 45 8.98 -2.83 2.04
N VAL A 46 8.66 -1.85 1.19
CA VAL A 46 7.42 -1.05 1.32
C VAL A 46 6.17 -1.93 1.22
N LEU A 47 6.11 -2.84 0.23
CA LEU A 47 4.98 -3.78 0.09
C LEU A 47 4.80 -4.62 1.36
N TYR A 48 5.89 -5.14 1.90
CA TYR A 48 5.87 -5.99 3.09
C TYR A 48 5.46 -5.21 4.34
N CYS A 49 6.09 -4.08 4.63
CA CYS A 49 5.77 -3.26 5.80
C CYS A 49 4.30 -2.80 5.81
N LYS A 50 3.78 -2.39 4.64
CA LYS A 50 2.39 -1.95 4.52
C LYS A 50 1.39 -3.09 4.67
N PHE A 51 1.74 -4.30 4.27
CA PHE A 51 0.94 -5.48 4.58
C PHE A 51 0.97 -5.79 6.08
N TRP A 52 2.17 -5.82 6.66
CA TRP A 52 2.41 -6.13 8.07
C TRP A 52 1.70 -5.16 9.01
N GLU A 53 1.66 -3.87 8.67
CA GLU A 53 0.91 -2.84 9.41
C GLU A 53 -0.60 -3.16 9.52
N LEU A 54 -1.16 -3.81 8.50
CA LEU A 54 -2.58 -4.14 8.44
C LEU A 54 -2.91 -5.49 9.09
N ASP A 55 -2.03 -6.48 8.91
CA ASP A 55 -2.16 -7.86 9.41
C ASP A 55 -1.80 -7.95 10.91
N THR A 56 -2.67 -7.42 11.76
CA THR A 56 -2.43 -7.32 13.20
C THR A 56 -2.47 -8.64 13.96
N ASP A 57 -3.17 -9.66 13.43
CA ASP A 57 -3.23 -11.00 13.99
C ASP A 57 -2.21 -11.96 13.36
N HIS A 58 -1.43 -11.48 12.38
CA HIS A 58 -0.30 -12.18 11.76
C HIS A 58 -0.69 -13.52 11.14
N ASP A 59 -1.91 -13.59 10.57
CA ASP A 59 -2.42 -14.79 9.92
C ASP A 59 -2.11 -14.83 8.41
N PHE A 60 -1.38 -13.81 7.91
CA PHE A 60 -1.04 -13.59 6.50
C PHE A 60 -2.27 -13.39 5.60
N LEU A 61 -3.40 -12.98 6.16
CA LEU A 61 -4.65 -12.77 5.44
C LEU A 61 -5.41 -11.53 5.92
N LEU A 62 -5.54 -10.54 5.05
CA LEU A 62 -6.29 -9.33 5.37
C LEU A 62 -7.80 -9.52 5.21
N SER A 63 -8.58 -9.07 6.18
CA SER A 63 -10.02 -8.90 6.06
C SER A 63 -10.40 -7.51 5.49
N PRO A 64 -11.67 -7.27 5.13
CA PRO A 64 -12.12 -5.93 4.73
C PRO A 64 -11.91 -4.87 5.82
N ASP A 65 -12.01 -5.26 7.10
CA ASP A 65 -11.81 -4.34 8.23
C ASP A 65 -10.33 -4.04 8.48
N ASP A 66 -9.42 -4.88 7.97
CA ASP A 66 -7.99 -4.59 7.95
C ASP A 66 -7.68 -3.64 6.81
N LEU A 67 -8.11 -3.98 5.59
CA LEU A 67 -7.83 -3.17 4.40
C LEU A 67 -8.42 -1.76 4.47
N VAL A 68 -9.55 -1.55 5.15
CA VAL A 68 -10.13 -0.21 5.32
C VAL A 68 -9.21 0.74 6.10
N ARG A 69 -8.22 0.23 6.86
CA ARG A 69 -7.22 1.06 7.55
C ARG A 69 -6.09 1.53 6.62
N TYR A 70 -5.96 0.93 5.43
CA TYR A 70 -4.92 1.28 4.46
C TYR A 70 -4.85 2.79 4.19
N GLY A 71 -3.63 3.34 4.26
CA GLY A 71 -3.37 4.76 4.02
C GLY A 71 -4.11 5.69 4.99
N GLY A 72 -4.32 5.27 6.25
CA GLY A 72 -5.06 6.06 7.24
C GLY A 72 -6.54 6.22 6.86
N HIS A 73 -7.18 5.13 6.42
CA HIS A 73 -8.53 5.16 5.87
C HIS A 73 -8.67 5.95 4.56
N ALA A 74 -7.67 5.90 3.67
CA ALA A 74 -7.71 6.64 2.41
C ALA A 74 -8.91 6.24 1.53
N LEU A 75 -9.25 4.94 1.49
CA LEU A 75 -10.31 4.38 0.66
C LEU A 75 -11.67 4.35 1.36
N THR A 76 -12.75 4.60 0.61
CA THR A 76 -14.11 4.42 1.14
C THR A 76 -14.45 2.95 1.39
N ARG A 77 -15.27 2.66 2.40
CA ARG A 77 -15.69 1.27 2.72
C ARG A 77 -16.32 0.55 1.53
N ILE A 78 -17.14 1.25 0.73
CA ILE A 78 -17.82 0.67 -0.43
C ILE A 78 -16.84 0.15 -1.50
N ILE A 79 -15.71 0.84 -1.75
CA ILE A 79 -14.71 0.33 -2.70
C ILE A 79 -13.92 -0.83 -2.10
N VAL A 80 -13.65 -0.79 -0.79
CA VAL A 80 -13.00 -1.89 -0.07
C VAL A 80 -13.85 -3.16 -0.18
N ASP A 81 -15.15 -3.08 0.10
CA ASP A 81 -16.05 -4.23 -0.02
C ASP A 81 -16.04 -4.79 -1.46
N ARG A 82 -16.09 -3.91 -2.48
CA ARG A 82 -15.98 -4.29 -3.90
C ARG A 82 -14.66 -5.00 -4.24
N ILE A 83 -13.54 -4.59 -3.65
CA ILE A 83 -12.24 -5.26 -3.83
C ILE A 83 -12.30 -6.72 -3.39
N PHE A 84 -12.97 -7.02 -2.27
CA PHE A 84 -13.12 -8.41 -1.80
C PHE A 84 -14.14 -9.19 -2.62
N GLU A 85 -15.23 -8.56 -3.05
CA GLU A 85 -16.28 -9.23 -3.81
C GLU A 85 -15.88 -9.55 -5.26
N ARG A 86 -15.20 -8.60 -5.92
CA ARG A 86 -14.99 -8.59 -7.38
C ARG A 86 -13.56 -8.26 -7.81
N GLY A 87 -12.67 -7.91 -6.87
CA GLY A 87 -11.29 -7.60 -7.18
C GLY A 87 -10.59 -8.75 -7.88
N ARG A 88 -9.75 -8.43 -8.86
CA ARG A 88 -8.95 -9.45 -9.53
C ARG A 88 -7.98 -10.09 -8.54
N ARG A 89 -7.93 -11.42 -8.58
CA ARG A 89 -7.04 -12.28 -7.80
C ARG A 89 -6.17 -13.07 -8.80
N PRO A 90 -5.13 -12.47 -9.39
CA PRO A 90 -4.43 -13.04 -10.55
C PRO A 90 -3.63 -14.30 -10.22
N PHE A 91 -3.23 -14.47 -8.97
CA PHE A 91 -2.46 -15.62 -8.50
C PHE A 91 -3.35 -16.71 -7.87
N ALA A 92 -4.51 -16.33 -7.34
CA ALA A 92 -5.49 -17.29 -6.88
C ALA A 92 -6.18 -18.00 -8.06
N ARG A 93 -6.28 -19.32 -7.99
CA ARG A 93 -7.26 -20.04 -8.82
C ARG A 93 -8.63 -19.72 -8.24
N VAL A 94 -9.29 -18.67 -8.74
CA VAL A 94 -10.61 -18.21 -8.24
C VAL A 94 -11.65 -19.34 -8.17
N GLN A 95 -11.53 -20.36 -9.02
CA GLN A 95 -12.38 -21.56 -9.01
C GLN A 95 -12.12 -22.54 -7.85
N THR A 96 -10.98 -22.44 -7.15
CA THR A 96 -10.61 -23.33 -6.04
C THR A 96 -10.74 -22.68 -4.67
N LEU A 97 -10.94 -21.36 -4.60
CA LEU A 97 -11.15 -20.67 -3.32
C LEU A 97 -12.52 -21.01 -2.75
N THR A 98 -12.54 -21.39 -1.48
CA THR A 98 -13.75 -21.53 -0.67
C THR A 98 -14.45 -20.18 -0.46
N ALA A 99 -15.69 -20.20 0.00
CA ALA A 99 -16.44 -18.97 0.27
C ALA A 99 -15.81 -18.14 1.41
N GLU A 100 -15.11 -18.77 2.35
CA GLU A 100 -14.40 -18.10 3.44
C GLU A 100 -13.09 -17.48 2.96
N GLU A 101 -12.31 -18.20 2.16
CA GLU A 101 -11.06 -17.65 1.58
C GLU A 101 -11.33 -16.46 0.66
N LYS A 102 -12.48 -16.41 -0.03
CA LYS A 102 -12.88 -15.24 -0.84
C LYS A 102 -13.14 -13.97 -0.02
N LYS A 103 -13.39 -14.10 1.28
CA LYS A 103 -13.60 -12.95 2.18
C LYS A 103 -12.28 -12.40 2.74
N LYS A 104 -11.16 -13.08 2.46
CA LYS A 104 -9.83 -12.67 2.88
C LYS A 104 -8.96 -12.36 1.66
N MET A 105 -7.87 -11.65 1.88
CA MET A 105 -6.91 -11.24 0.86
C MET A 105 -5.52 -11.72 1.30
N SER A 106 -4.87 -12.55 0.47
CA SER A 106 -3.49 -12.97 0.75
C SER A 106 -2.50 -11.84 0.45
N TYR A 107 -1.24 -12.04 0.88
CA TYR A 107 -0.15 -11.12 0.56
C TYR A 107 0.01 -10.89 -0.95
N GLU A 108 -0.11 -11.92 -1.79
CA GLU A 108 0.01 -11.76 -3.25
C GLU A 108 -1.13 -10.95 -3.85
N ASP A 109 -2.34 -11.12 -3.33
CA ASP A 109 -3.50 -10.33 -3.74
C ASP A 109 -3.38 -8.87 -3.27
N PHE A 110 -2.81 -8.66 -2.08
CA PHE A 110 -2.49 -7.34 -1.55
C PHE A 110 -1.45 -6.62 -2.42
N ILE A 111 -0.39 -7.30 -2.86
CA ILE A 111 0.60 -6.71 -3.79
C ILE A 111 -0.12 -6.20 -5.05
N TYR A 112 -1.02 -6.99 -5.62
CA TYR A 112 -1.75 -6.59 -6.82
C TYR A 112 -2.67 -5.38 -6.57
N PHE A 113 -3.35 -5.36 -5.42
CA PHE A 113 -4.13 -4.21 -4.97
C PHE A 113 -3.26 -2.96 -4.81
N MET A 114 -2.14 -3.07 -4.09
CA MET A 114 -1.30 -1.93 -3.73
C MET A 114 -0.63 -1.30 -4.96
N LEU A 115 -0.09 -2.13 -5.86
CA LEU A 115 0.42 -1.65 -7.15
C LEU A 115 -0.67 -0.97 -7.99
N SER A 116 -1.91 -1.44 -7.89
CA SER A 116 -3.05 -0.82 -8.58
C SER A 116 -3.48 0.50 -7.93
N GLU A 117 -3.39 0.60 -6.61
CA GLU A 117 -3.79 1.77 -5.83
C GLU A 117 -2.78 2.92 -5.96
N GLU A 118 -1.49 2.61 -5.92
CA GLU A 118 -0.40 3.59 -5.93
C GLU A 118 -0.01 4.06 -7.33
N ASP A 119 -0.14 3.22 -8.36
CA ASP A 119 0.06 3.61 -9.76
C ASP A 119 -1.23 3.47 -10.58
N LYS A 120 -2.11 4.48 -10.49
CA LYS A 120 -3.32 4.58 -11.34
C LYS A 120 -3.06 5.17 -12.73
N ALA A 121 -1.80 5.39 -13.12
CA ALA A 121 -1.39 5.75 -14.48
C ALA A 121 -0.99 4.52 -15.32
N ASN A 122 -1.11 3.32 -14.75
CA ASN A 122 -0.84 2.06 -15.43
C ASN A 122 -2.12 1.46 -16.05
N PRO A 123 -2.09 0.97 -17.32
CA PRO A 123 -3.25 0.34 -17.96
C PRO A 123 -3.83 -0.85 -17.19
N VAL A 124 -3.01 -1.56 -16.41
CA VAL A 124 -3.46 -2.69 -15.58
C VAL A 124 -4.28 -2.19 -14.40
N SER A 125 -3.79 -1.16 -13.71
CA SER A 125 -4.46 -0.53 -12.57
C SER A 125 -5.76 0.15 -12.98
N ILE A 126 -5.77 0.88 -14.10
CA ILE A 126 -6.98 1.48 -14.66
C ILE A 126 -8.05 0.42 -14.89
N ARG A 127 -7.67 -0.73 -15.48
CA ARG A 127 -8.60 -1.83 -15.69
C ARG A 127 -9.14 -2.39 -14.37
N TYR A 128 -8.28 -2.55 -13.38
CA TYR A 128 -8.67 -3.03 -12.06
C TYR A 128 -9.76 -2.16 -11.44
N TRP A 129 -9.55 -0.83 -11.42
CA TRP A 129 -10.53 0.10 -10.86
C TRP A 129 -11.78 0.27 -11.71
N PHE A 130 -11.63 0.27 -13.04
CA PHE A 130 -12.76 0.32 -13.96
C PHE A 130 -13.74 -0.83 -13.71
N GLU A 131 -13.24 -2.06 -13.64
CA GLU A 131 -14.06 -3.25 -13.38
C GLU A 131 -14.67 -3.26 -11.96
N LEU A 132 -14.07 -2.55 -11.01
CA LEU A 132 -14.62 -2.38 -9.66
C LEU A 132 -15.66 -1.26 -9.54
N ILE A 133 -15.74 -0.33 -10.48
CA ILE A 133 -16.77 0.72 -10.49
C ILE A 133 -17.92 0.36 -11.41
N ASP A 134 -17.65 -0.38 -12.48
CA ASP A 134 -18.66 -0.96 -13.38
C ASP A 134 -19.49 -2.00 -12.60
N THR A 135 -20.61 -1.55 -12.04
CA THR A 135 -21.50 -2.33 -11.19
C THR A 135 -22.49 -3.16 -12.00
N ASN A 136 -22.86 -2.68 -13.19
CA ASN A 136 -23.79 -3.34 -14.10
C ASN A 136 -23.09 -4.28 -15.10
N GLU A 137 -21.75 -4.25 -15.18
CA GLU A 137 -20.89 -5.06 -16.04
C GLU A 137 -21.13 -4.84 -17.55
N ASP A 138 -21.60 -3.64 -17.94
CA ASP A 138 -21.88 -3.29 -19.34
C ASP A 138 -20.68 -2.67 -20.07
N GLY A 139 -19.59 -2.38 -19.35
CA GLY A 139 -18.36 -1.81 -19.89
C GLY A 139 -18.38 -0.30 -20.08
N VAL A 140 -19.35 0.41 -19.49
CA VAL A 140 -19.53 1.86 -19.60
C VAL A 140 -19.83 2.47 -18.23
N LEU A 141 -18.94 3.34 -17.74
CA LEU A 141 -19.22 4.06 -16.51
C LEU A 141 -20.12 5.26 -16.80
N ARG A 142 -21.23 5.34 -16.06
CA ARG A 142 -22.24 6.39 -16.16
C ARG A 142 -22.46 7.11 -14.84
N ALA A 143 -23.20 8.22 -14.90
CA ALA A 143 -23.45 9.10 -13.76
C ALA A 143 -24.11 8.40 -12.56
N ASP A 144 -24.97 7.41 -12.79
CA ASP A 144 -25.63 6.63 -11.75
C ASP A 144 -24.64 5.79 -10.93
N GLU A 145 -23.72 5.09 -11.60
CA GLU A 145 -22.68 4.31 -10.92
C GLU A 145 -21.69 5.20 -10.19
N MET A 146 -21.22 6.26 -10.85
CA MET A 146 -20.31 7.24 -10.24
C MET A 146 -20.92 7.86 -8.96
N ARG A 147 -22.22 8.18 -8.98
CA ARG A 147 -22.91 8.79 -7.84
C ARG A 147 -22.97 7.87 -6.63
N ILE A 148 -23.03 6.54 -6.83
CA ILE A 148 -23.02 5.56 -5.73
C ILE A 148 -21.76 5.73 -4.88
N PHE A 149 -20.58 5.80 -5.53
CA PHE A 149 -19.30 5.96 -4.85
C PHE A 149 -19.11 7.39 -4.34
N TYR A 150 -19.37 8.40 -5.17
CA TYR A 150 -19.11 9.80 -4.83
C TYR A 150 -19.93 10.30 -3.62
N ARG A 151 -21.14 9.77 -3.39
CA ARG A 151 -21.93 10.06 -2.19
C ARG A 151 -21.15 9.85 -0.89
N HIS A 152 -20.33 8.79 -0.84
CA HIS A 152 -19.52 8.52 0.37
C HIS A 152 -18.37 9.52 0.52
N GLN A 153 -17.84 10.05 -0.58
CA GLN A 153 -16.82 11.10 -0.56
C GLN A 153 -17.38 12.43 -0.06
N ILE A 154 -18.61 12.80 -0.46
CA ILE A 154 -19.31 13.98 0.07
C ILE A 154 -19.36 13.93 1.60
N HIS A 155 -19.85 12.81 2.15
CA HIS A 155 -19.94 12.65 3.60
C HIS A 155 -18.57 12.79 4.30
N ARG A 156 -17.51 12.21 3.72
CA ARG A 156 -16.16 12.32 4.27
C ARG A 156 -15.61 13.75 4.22
N MET A 157 -15.86 14.48 3.13
CA MET A 157 -15.48 15.89 3.00
C MET A 157 -16.17 16.74 4.08
N GLU A 158 -17.46 16.53 4.31
CA GLU A 158 -18.21 17.21 5.38
C GLU A 158 -17.60 16.93 6.77
N CYS A 159 -17.30 15.67 7.07
CA CYS A 159 -16.72 15.28 8.36
C CYS A 159 -15.32 15.86 8.61
N LEU A 160 -14.53 16.05 7.55
CA LEU A 160 -13.18 16.61 7.63
C LEU A 160 -13.13 18.13 7.41
N GLY A 161 -14.29 18.78 7.21
CA GLY A 161 -14.37 20.23 7.02
C GLY A 161 -13.84 20.72 5.67
N HIS A 162 -13.80 19.85 4.65
CA HIS A 162 -13.50 20.24 3.27
C HIS A 162 -14.72 20.81 2.56
N GLU A 163 -14.49 21.67 1.57
CA GLU A 163 -15.55 22.15 0.68
C GLU A 163 -16.12 20.99 -0.14
N VAL A 164 -17.44 20.87 -0.13
CA VAL A 164 -18.14 19.82 -0.88
C VAL A 164 -18.41 20.32 -2.29
N VAL A 165 -17.93 19.57 -3.28
CA VAL A 165 -18.23 19.81 -4.69
C VAL A 165 -19.51 19.05 -5.07
N PRO A 166 -20.50 19.69 -5.72
CA PRO A 166 -21.65 19.00 -6.27
C PRO A 166 -21.26 17.91 -7.28
N PHE A 167 -22.00 16.81 -7.32
CA PHE A 167 -21.70 15.70 -8.23
C PHE A 167 -21.75 16.12 -9.71
N GLU A 168 -22.66 17.02 -10.05
CA GLU A 168 -22.87 17.53 -11.39
C GLU A 168 -21.62 18.27 -11.89
N ASP A 169 -20.96 19.04 -11.01
CA ASP A 169 -19.70 19.71 -11.31
C ASP A 169 -18.56 18.69 -11.49
N ILE A 170 -18.51 17.65 -10.65
CA ILE A 170 -17.56 16.54 -10.82
C ILE A 170 -17.76 15.82 -12.15
N LEU A 171 -19.01 15.54 -12.54
CA LEU A 171 -19.30 14.87 -13.80
C LEU A 171 -18.83 15.71 -15.00
N CYS A 172 -19.05 17.02 -14.95
CA CYS A 172 -18.51 17.95 -15.95
C CYS A 172 -16.97 17.93 -15.95
N GLN A 173 -16.33 18.05 -14.79
CA GLN A 173 -14.86 18.00 -14.69
C GLN A 173 -14.28 16.69 -15.22
N MET A 174 -14.90 15.54 -14.95
CA MET A 174 -14.45 14.25 -15.48
C MET A 174 -14.65 14.13 -16.99
N SER A 175 -15.74 14.69 -17.51
CA SER A 175 -16.01 14.79 -18.94
C SER A 175 -14.99 15.69 -19.63
N ASP A 176 -14.60 16.81 -19.02
CA ASP A 176 -13.55 17.70 -19.52
C ASP A 176 -12.16 17.07 -19.37
N LEU A 177 -11.91 16.30 -18.32
CA LEU A 177 -10.62 15.65 -18.12
C LEU A 177 -10.37 14.63 -19.24
N LEU A 178 -11.34 13.74 -19.45
CA LEU A 178 -11.19 12.62 -20.37
C LEU A 178 -11.58 13.03 -21.80
N HIS A 179 -12.58 13.86 -22.03
CA HIS A 179 -13.20 14.07 -23.34
C HIS A 179 -13.64 12.73 -23.96
N PRO A 180 -14.64 12.04 -23.38
CA PRO A 180 -15.21 10.83 -23.98
C PRO A 180 -15.90 11.14 -25.31
N GLU A 181 -16.09 10.11 -26.13
CA GLU A 181 -16.75 10.24 -27.44
C GLU A 181 -18.25 10.59 -27.30
N THR A 182 -18.90 10.02 -26.28
CA THR A 182 -20.26 10.35 -25.89
C THR A 182 -20.22 11.00 -24.51
N GLU A 183 -20.83 12.17 -24.38
CA GLU A 183 -20.87 12.92 -23.11
C GLU A 183 -21.54 12.10 -22.00
N GLY A 184 -20.91 12.02 -20.83
CA GLY A 184 -21.40 11.25 -19.69
C GLY A 184 -21.25 9.72 -19.78
N GLU A 185 -20.63 9.20 -20.84
CA GLU A 185 -20.33 7.77 -21.00
C GLU A 185 -18.82 7.54 -21.07
N PHE A 186 -18.25 6.90 -20.05
CA PHE A 186 -16.82 6.66 -19.98
C PHE A 186 -16.49 5.19 -20.24
N TYR A 187 -15.87 4.92 -21.38
CA TYR A 187 -15.40 3.58 -21.74
C TYR A 187 -13.97 3.38 -21.28
N HIS A 188 -13.57 2.14 -20.98
CA HIS A 188 -12.17 1.83 -20.65
C HIS A 188 -11.16 2.39 -21.66
N LYS A 189 -11.50 2.45 -22.95
CA LYS A 189 -10.62 3.02 -23.99
C LYS A 189 -10.26 4.49 -23.73
N ASP A 190 -11.15 5.23 -23.08
CA ASP A 190 -11.01 6.68 -22.86
C ASP A 190 -9.92 7.00 -21.84
N PHE A 191 -9.73 6.10 -20.85
CA PHE A 191 -8.73 6.20 -19.78
C PHE A 191 -7.32 5.78 -20.21
N ILE A 192 -7.20 4.87 -21.20
CA ILE A 192 -5.88 4.36 -21.64
C ILE A 192 -5.30 5.11 -22.83
N ARG A 193 -5.89 6.25 -23.21
CA ARG A 193 -5.33 7.08 -24.28
C ARG A 193 -3.98 7.65 -23.84
N PRO A 194 -2.96 7.69 -24.71
CA PRO A 194 -1.61 8.12 -24.34
C PRO A 194 -1.53 9.51 -23.71
N ASP A 195 -2.38 10.45 -24.13
CA ASP A 195 -2.46 11.82 -23.61
C ASP A 195 -3.28 11.94 -22.30
N LYS A 196 -4.08 10.92 -21.96
CA LYS A 196 -4.97 10.93 -20.79
C LYS A 196 -4.54 9.98 -19.68
N ILE A 197 -3.72 8.99 -19.97
CA ILE A 197 -3.43 7.90 -19.05
C ILE A 197 -2.83 8.38 -17.71
N ARG A 198 -1.97 9.40 -17.76
CA ARG A 198 -1.33 9.99 -16.57
C ARG A 198 -2.29 10.74 -15.65
N VAL A 199 -3.43 11.19 -16.18
CA VAL A 199 -4.46 11.91 -15.40
C VAL A 199 -5.68 11.05 -15.11
N SER A 200 -5.78 9.86 -15.72
CA SER A 200 -6.94 8.97 -15.57
C SER A 200 -7.13 8.48 -14.13
N GLY A 201 -6.04 8.38 -13.36
CA GLY A 201 -6.11 8.03 -11.94
C GLY A 201 -6.93 9.01 -11.09
N VAL A 202 -7.03 10.27 -11.51
CA VAL A 202 -7.80 11.32 -10.81
C VAL A 202 -9.27 10.96 -10.76
N PHE A 203 -9.82 10.47 -11.87
CA PHE A 203 -11.21 10.02 -11.95
C PHE A 203 -11.55 9.02 -10.84
N PHE A 204 -10.68 8.04 -10.62
CA PHE A 204 -10.89 7.03 -9.60
C PHE A 204 -10.72 7.58 -8.18
N ASN A 205 -9.70 8.42 -7.95
CA ASN A 205 -9.48 9.03 -6.64
C ASN A 205 -10.67 9.89 -6.20
N VAL A 206 -11.22 10.71 -7.10
CA VAL A 206 -12.41 11.54 -6.83
C VAL A 206 -13.56 10.70 -6.28
N LEU A 207 -13.76 9.48 -6.82
CA LEU A 207 -14.87 8.62 -6.45
C LEU A 207 -14.68 7.91 -5.10
N PHE A 208 -13.45 7.56 -4.71
CA PHE A 208 -13.27 6.69 -3.54
C PHE A 208 -11.98 6.86 -2.72
N ASN A 209 -11.00 7.67 -3.15
CA ASN A 209 -9.78 7.97 -2.38
C ASN A 209 -9.71 9.46 -2.06
N LEU A 210 -10.14 9.83 -0.85
CA LEU A 210 -10.22 11.23 -0.45
C LEU A 210 -8.84 11.88 -0.30
N SER A 211 -7.86 11.20 0.28
CA SER A 211 -6.52 11.75 0.50
C SER A 211 -5.89 12.18 -0.84
N LYS A 212 -5.88 11.28 -1.83
CA LYS A 212 -5.34 11.57 -3.17
C LYS A 212 -6.19 12.56 -3.97
N PHE A 213 -7.49 12.68 -3.66
CA PHE A 213 -8.36 13.69 -4.25
C PHE A 213 -8.04 15.08 -3.71
N ILE A 214 -7.92 15.25 -2.39
CA ILE A 214 -7.53 16.53 -1.78
C ILE A 214 -6.13 16.95 -2.21
N GLU A 215 -5.20 15.99 -2.25
CA GLU A 215 -3.86 16.22 -2.83
C GLU A 215 -3.93 16.68 -4.29
N PHE A 216 -4.94 16.24 -5.08
CA PHE A 216 -5.18 16.72 -6.44
C PHE A 216 -5.63 18.18 -6.49
N GLU A 217 -6.59 18.55 -5.65
CA GLU A 217 -7.10 19.92 -5.59
C GLU A 217 -6.04 20.91 -5.10
N GLN A 218 -5.12 20.45 -4.25
CA GLN A 218 -4.08 21.28 -3.64
C GLN A 218 -2.73 21.24 -4.40
N ARG A 219 -2.66 20.62 -5.58
CA ARG A 219 -1.38 20.43 -6.29
C ARG A 219 -0.70 21.75 -6.60
N ASP A 220 0.57 21.82 -6.22
CA ASP A 220 1.48 22.87 -6.68
C ASP A 220 1.86 22.60 -8.16
N PRO A 221 1.62 23.55 -9.09
CA PRO A 221 2.10 23.47 -10.46
C PRO A 221 3.61 23.20 -10.60
N PHE A 222 4.43 23.53 -9.60
CA PHE A 222 5.86 23.25 -9.57
C PHE A 222 6.18 21.76 -9.43
N LEU A 223 5.49 21.06 -8.51
CA LEU A 223 5.67 19.61 -8.31
C LEU A 223 5.29 18.81 -9.57
N LEU A 224 4.25 19.25 -10.27
CA LEU A 224 3.85 18.64 -11.54
C LEU A 224 4.95 18.75 -12.60
N ARG A 225 5.66 19.89 -12.66
CA ARG A 225 6.79 20.06 -13.59
C ARG A 225 7.95 19.14 -13.24
N GLN A 226 8.23 18.92 -11.97
CA GLN A 226 9.26 17.98 -11.53
C GLN A 226 8.92 16.53 -11.91
N GLN A 227 7.66 16.12 -11.72
CA GLN A 227 7.18 14.79 -12.16
C GLN A 227 7.20 14.61 -13.69
N ILE A 228 7.14 15.71 -14.45
CA ILE A 228 7.32 15.68 -15.91
C ILE A 228 8.81 15.60 -16.28
N ALA A 229 9.70 16.19 -15.46
CA ALA A 229 11.14 16.23 -15.71
C ALA A 229 11.83 14.86 -15.53
N GLU A 230 11.23 13.94 -14.77
CA GLU A 230 11.74 12.58 -14.55
C GLU A 230 10.78 11.53 -15.15
N PRO A 231 10.58 11.48 -16.47
CA PRO A 231 9.57 10.62 -17.09
C PRO A 231 9.86 9.12 -16.97
N GLU A 232 11.06 8.74 -16.55
CA GLU A 232 11.50 7.34 -16.43
C GLU A 232 10.94 6.64 -15.18
N LEU A 233 10.52 7.40 -14.17
CA LEU A 233 9.95 6.86 -12.94
C LEU A 233 8.43 6.82 -13.03
N THR A 234 7.87 5.64 -12.74
CA THR A 234 6.43 5.45 -12.57
C THR A 234 5.94 6.07 -11.27
N ASP A 235 4.63 6.24 -11.14
CA ASP A 235 4.02 6.73 -9.89
C ASP A 235 4.32 5.77 -8.73
N TRP A 236 4.37 4.46 -8.99
CA TRP A 236 4.80 3.44 -8.02
C TRP A 236 6.25 3.65 -7.57
N ASP A 237 7.19 3.85 -8.51
CA ASP A 237 8.61 4.01 -8.15
C ASP A 237 8.82 5.23 -7.24
N ARG A 238 8.07 6.31 -7.50
CA ARG A 238 8.10 7.53 -6.67
C ARG A 238 7.53 7.28 -5.29
N TYR A 239 6.36 6.64 -5.23
CA TYR A 239 5.71 6.30 -3.97
C TYR A 239 6.59 5.40 -3.12
N ALA A 240 7.08 4.30 -3.68
CA ALA A 240 7.90 3.33 -2.97
C ALA A 240 9.20 3.96 -2.44
N ARG A 241 9.88 4.81 -3.23
CA ARG A 241 11.07 5.52 -2.75
C ARG A 241 10.77 6.46 -1.58
N ALA A 242 9.68 7.24 -1.68
CA ALA A 242 9.30 8.17 -0.62
C ALA A 242 8.89 7.44 0.67
N GLU A 243 8.11 6.37 0.55
CA GLU A 243 7.69 5.57 1.70
C GLU A 243 8.85 4.78 2.32
N TYR A 244 9.76 4.25 1.50
CA TYR A 244 10.95 3.57 2.01
C TYR A 244 11.81 4.52 2.85
N ALA A 245 12.07 5.73 2.35
CA ALA A 245 12.81 6.74 3.10
C ALA A 245 12.10 7.12 4.41
N ARG A 246 10.76 7.25 4.40
CA ARG A 246 9.97 7.53 5.61
C ARG A 246 10.08 6.39 6.63
N LEU A 247 9.94 5.14 6.19
CA LEU A 247 10.02 3.96 7.05
C LEU A 247 11.42 3.79 7.65
N ALA A 248 12.47 4.00 6.87
CA ALA A 248 13.85 3.95 7.34
C ALA A 248 14.11 5.00 8.43
N MET A 249 13.64 6.24 8.25
CA MET A 249 13.76 7.29 9.27
C MET A 249 12.98 6.96 10.55
N GLU A 250 11.80 6.35 10.43
CA GLU A 250 11.00 5.92 11.59
C GLU A 250 11.66 4.76 12.35
N GLU A 251 12.35 3.86 11.66
CA GLU A 251 13.13 2.78 12.26
C GLU A 251 14.35 3.32 13.02
N GLU A 252 15.14 4.21 12.38
CA GLU A 252 16.28 4.89 13.01
C GLU A 252 15.86 5.66 14.28
N SER A 253 14.74 6.39 14.24
CA SER A 253 14.23 7.13 15.40
C SER A 253 13.82 6.20 16.56
N ARG A 254 13.25 5.02 16.26
CA ARG A 254 12.86 4.05 17.30
C ARG A 254 14.08 3.40 17.95
N ASP A 255 15.12 3.14 17.16
CA ASP A 255 16.38 2.60 17.66
C ASP A 255 17.10 3.62 18.56
N GLU A 256 17.08 4.91 18.18
CA GLU A 256 17.60 5.99 19.02
C GLU A 256 16.83 6.14 20.34
N ASP A 257 15.49 6.12 20.31
CA ASP A 257 14.65 6.18 21.51
C ASP A 257 14.93 4.98 22.44
N THR A 258 15.05 3.77 21.86
CA THR A 258 15.36 2.55 22.62
C THR A 258 16.76 2.62 23.23
N ALA A 259 17.74 3.17 22.51
CA ALA A 259 19.10 3.37 23.03
C ALA A 259 19.15 4.39 24.18
N MET A 260 18.37 5.48 24.08
CA MET A 260 18.26 6.48 25.15
C MET A 260 17.58 5.95 26.41
N ASP A 261 16.59 5.05 26.28
CA ASP A 261 15.95 4.37 27.41
C ASP A 261 16.92 3.42 28.14
N ILE A 262 17.86 2.79 27.42
CA ILE A 262 18.90 1.94 28.02
C ILE A 262 19.91 2.79 28.82
N ASP A 263 20.40 3.90 28.26
CA ASP A 263 21.40 4.77 28.92
C ASP A 263 20.85 5.48 30.18
N THR A 264 19.54 5.70 30.27
CA THR A 264 18.91 6.31 31.47
C THR A 264 18.69 5.31 32.60
N MET A 265 18.73 4.00 32.34
CA MET A 265 18.59 2.93 33.33
C MET A 265 19.87 2.73 34.16
N ASP A 266 21.05 2.98 33.59
CA ASP A 266 22.36 2.80 34.25
C ASP A 266 22.72 3.90 35.28
N GLY A 267 21.89 4.95 35.40
CA GLY A 267 22.11 6.07 36.32
C GLY A 267 21.59 5.89 37.76
N TRP A 268 20.90 4.78 38.07
CA TRP A 268 20.20 4.61 39.37
C TRP A 268 20.81 3.59 40.33
N TYR A 269 21.97 3.00 39.99
CA TYR A 269 22.66 2.00 40.82
C TYR A 269 24.05 2.43 41.30
N VAL A 270 24.17 3.64 41.85
CA VAL A 270 25.32 4.06 42.68
C VAL A 270 24.74 5.08 43.67
N SER A 271 24.70 4.93 44.99
CA SER A 271 25.63 4.33 45.95
C SER A 271 24.97 4.39 47.34
N ASP A 272 25.06 3.32 48.13
CA ASP A 272 25.01 3.40 49.59
C ASP A 272 25.97 2.35 50.16
N GLU A 273 27.26 2.68 50.17
CA GLU A 273 28.27 2.05 51.03
C GLU A 273 28.83 3.11 51.99
N GLN A 274 28.56 2.94 53.28
CA GLN A 274 29.38 3.34 54.46
C GLN A 274 28.53 2.99 55.71
N GLU A 275 28.86 1.99 56.54
CA GLU A 275 29.98 1.79 57.48
C GLU A 275 29.40 1.77 58.91
N GLU A 276 29.60 0.67 59.65
CA GLU A 276 30.23 0.62 61.01
C GLU A 276 29.97 -0.72 61.76
N ASP A 277 31.06 -1.46 61.91
CA ASP A 277 31.61 -2.10 63.11
C ASP A 277 30.87 -3.15 64.00
N ALA A 278 31.51 -4.33 64.01
CA ALA A 278 31.89 -5.18 65.18
C ALA A 278 30.91 -6.28 65.72
N PRO A 279 31.44 -7.35 66.37
CA PRO A 279 31.08 -8.75 66.06
C PRO A 279 30.54 -9.58 67.26
N GLU A 280 30.04 -10.80 66.98
CA GLU A 280 30.18 -12.06 67.76
C GLU A 280 28.98 -13.01 67.54
N GLY A 281 29.24 -14.33 67.48
CA GLY A 281 28.23 -15.33 67.87
C GLY A 281 27.99 -16.53 66.92
N ALA A 282 28.86 -17.54 67.06
CA ALA A 282 28.73 -18.98 66.78
C ALA A 282 27.42 -19.64 66.24
N ALA A 283 27.67 -20.61 65.36
CA ALA A 283 27.15 -21.99 65.32
C ALA A 283 26.11 -22.43 64.25
N SER A 284 26.62 -23.31 63.37
CA SER A 284 26.06 -24.58 62.87
C SER A 284 24.75 -24.63 62.06
N GLY A 285 24.80 -25.34 60.92
CA GLY A 285 23.68 -26.15 60.45
C GLY A 285 23.49 -26.24 58.93
N ASP A 286 24.06 -27.28 58.33
CA ASP A 286 23.69 -28.02 57.11
C ASP A 286 22.64 -27.48 56.10
N GLY A 287 23.09 -27.43 54.84
CA GLY A 287 22.62 -28.36 53.79
C GLY A 287 21.29 -28.08 53.08
N ALA A 288 21.36 -27.66 51.81
CA ALA A 288 20.79 -28.41 50.66
C ALA A 288 20.92 -27.59 49.37
N ALA A 289 21.40 -28.26 48.32
CA ALA A 289 21.63 -27.74 46.98
C ALA A 289 20.32 -27.47 46.21
N SER A 290 20.30 -26.39 45.43
CA SER A 290 19.34 -26.18 44.34
C SER A 290 20.10 -25.91 43.04
N GLU A 291 20.03 -26.88 42.11
CA GLU A 291 20.51 -26.72 40.74
C GLU A 291 19.52 -25.84 39.96
N GLY A 292 19.92 -24.60 39.67
CA GLY A 292 19.25 -23.71 38.73
C GLY A 292 19.78 -23.95 37.32
N ARG A 293 18.94 -24.56 36.47
CA ARG A 293 19.25 -24.79 35.06
C ARG A 293 18.86 -23.56 34.24
N THR A 294 19.86 -22.83 33.76
CA THR A 294 19.74 -21.82 32.70
C THR A 294 19.36 -22.50 31.38
N VAL A 295 18.34 -21.99 30.70
CA VAL A 295 18.03 -22.37 29.31
C VAL A 295 18.14 -21.09 28.48
N GLU A 296 19.22 -21.02 27.70
CA GLU A 296 19.41 -20.08 26.59
C GLU A 296 18.38 -20.39 25.49
N ALA A 297 17.80 -19.33 24.91
CA ALA A 297 17.03 -19.43 23.68
C ALA A 297 17.96 -19.31 22.47
N PRO A 298 17.81 -20.14 21.42
CA PRO A 298 18.54 -19.95 20.18
C PRO A 298 17.80 -18.95 19.28
N PHE A 299 18.61 -18.20 18.52
CA PHE A 299 18.24 -17.38 17.37
C PHE A 299 17.35 -18.11 16.35
#